data_AF-A0A938PK73-F1
#
_entry.id   AF-A0A938PK73-F1
#
_cell.length_a   1.000
_cell.length_b   1.000
_cell.length_c   1.000
_cell.angle_alpha   90.00
_cell.angle_beta   90.00
_cell.angle_gamma   90.00
#
_symmetry.space_group_name_H-M   'P 1'
#
loop_
_entity.id
_entity.type
_entity.pdbx_description
1 polymer ?
#
loop_
_entity_poly.entity_id
_entity_poly.type
_entity_poly.pdbx_seq_one_letter_code
_entity_poly.pdbx_strand_id
1 'polypeptide(L)' 'MLSVKNILEKKGNKVHSISQNETVFEALKLMSEKGIGAVLVMEN' A
#
# COMPACT_ATOMS: atom_id res chain seq x y z
N MET A 1 -26.18 -5.09 1.46
CA MET A 1 -24.89 -5.79 1.66
C MET A 1 -23.79 -4.96 1.01
N LEU A 2 -22.76 -4.53 1.75
CA LEU A 2 -21.60 -3.86 1.14
C LEU A 2 -20.65 -4.92 0.57
N SER A 3 -20.31 -4.83 -0.71
CA SER A 3 -19.28 -5.68 -1.33
C SER A 3 -17.90 -5.02 -1.23
N VAL A 4 -16.84 -5.81 -1.43
CA VAL A 4 -15.46 -5.29 -1.52
C VAL A 4 -15.35 -4.22 -2.62
N LYS A 5 -16.02 -4.44 -3.76
CA LYS A 5 -16.07 -3.48 -4.87
C LYS A 5 -16.61 -2.12 -4.41
N ASN A 6 -17.72 -2.09 -3.67
CA ASN A 6 -18.34 -0.85 -3.20
C ASN A 6 -17.41 -0.09 -2.22
N ILE A 7 -16.66 -0.81 -1.39
CA ILE A 7 -15.70 -0.21 -0.44
C ILE A 7 -14.55 0.45 -1.22
N LEU A 8 -14.00 -0.25 -2.22
CA LEU A 8 -12.90 0.23 -3.04
C LEU A 8 -13.29 1.40 -3.94
N GLU A 9 -14.52 1.43 -4.47
CA GLU A 9 -15.05 2.58 -5.23
C GLU A 9 -15.06 3.86 -4.38
N LYS A 10 -15.41 3.75 -3.08
CA LYS A 10 -15.40 4.89 -2.16
C LYS A 10 -13.99 5.26 -1.67
N LYS A 11 -13.13 4.28 -1.38
CA LYS A 11 -11.75 4.48 -0.85
C LYS A 11 -10.74 4.89 -1.93
N GLY A 12 -10.97 4.44 -3.17
CA GLY A 12 -10.02 4.47 -4.28
C GLY A 12 -9.11 3.24 -4.36
N ASN A 13 -8.63 2.97 -5.57
CA ASN A 13 -7.84 1.78 -5.94
C ASN A 13 -6.31 1.99 -5.83
N LYS A 14 -5.87 2.97 -5.07
CA LYS A 14 -4.43 3.25 -4.91
C LYS A 14 -3.75 2.13 -4.13
N VAL A 15 -2.67 1.62 -4.70
CA VAL A 15 -1.77 0.63 -4.09
C VAL A 15 -0.43 1.31 -3.80
N HIS A 16 0.09 1.11 -2.58
CA HIS A 16 1.42 1.52 -2.20
C HIS A 16 2.30 0.27 -2.15
N SER A 17 3.40 0.30 -2.89
CA SER A 17 4.30 -0.84 -3.02
C SER A 17 5.77 -0.43 -3.01
N ILE A 18 6.62 -1.39 -2.68
CA ILE A 18 8.08 -1.31 -2.73
C ILE A 18 8.64 -2.47 -3.55
N SER A 19 9.83 -2.31 -4.11
CA SER A 19 10.58 -3.43 -4.70
C SER A 19 11.08 -4.39 -3.62
N GLN A 20 11.19 -5.69 -3.94
CA GLN A 20 11.80 -6.68 -3.05
C GLN A 20 13.26 -6.40 -2.68
N ASN A 21 13.95 -5.55 -3.46
CA ASN A 21 15.34 -5.17 -3.23
C ASN A 21 15.48 -3.89 -2.40
N GLU A 22 14.37 -3.21 -2.08
CA GLU A 22 14.39 -2.03 -1.22
C GLU A 22 14.61 -2.42 0.25
N THR A 23 15.22 -1.50 1.01
CA THR A 23 15.48 -1.75 2.42
C THR A 23 14.23 -1.58 3.27
N VAL A 24 14.22 -2.21 4.44
CA VAL A 24 13.16 -2.02 5.45
C VAL A 24 13.02 -0.55 5.86
N PHE A 25 14.11 0.21 5.84
CA PHE A 25 14.08 1.65 6.14
C PHE A 25 13.22 2.43 5.13
N GLU A 26 13.39 2.17 3.83
CA GLU A 26 12.57 2.81 2.79
C GLU A 26 11.09 2.41 2.92
N ALA A 27 10.82 1.15 3.28
CA ALA A 27 9.45 0.70 3.57
C ALA A 27 8.81 1.49 4.72
N LEU A 28 9.52 1.65 5.84
CA LEU A 28 9.04 2.39 7.01
C LEU A 28 8.88 3.88 6.73
N LYS A 29 9.80 4.47 5.96
CA LYS A 29 9.71 5.85 5.52
C LYS A 29 8.45 6.07 4.67
N LEU A 30 8.20 5.20 3.68
CA LEU A 30 6.98 5.26 2.88
C LEU A 30 5.71 5.11 3.74
N MET A 31 5.71 4.17 4.68
CA MET A 31 4.59 3.97 5.61
C MET A 31 4.30 5.23 6.43
N SER A 32 5.35 5.87 6.96
CA SER A 32 5.23 7.12 7.73
C SER A 32 4.72 8.27 6.88
N GLU A 33 5.29 8.48 5.69
CA GLU A 33 4.90 9.56 4.78
C GLU A 33 3.44 9.47 4.31
N LYS A 34 2.92 8.24 4.15
CA LYS A 34 1.53 8.01 3.72
C LYS A 34 0.56 7.79 4.88
N GLY A 35 1.06 7.65 6.10
CA GLY A 35 0.24 7.33 7.28
C GLY A 35 -0.43 5.96 7.19
N ILE A 36 0.27 4.96 6.61
CA ILE A 36 -0.27 3.60 6.40
C ILE A 36 0.55 2.58 7.20
N GLY A 37 -0.10 1.47 7.60
CA GLY A 37 0.54 0.38 8.34
C GLY A 37 0.93 -0.83 7.50
N ALA A 38 0.71 -0.78 6.17
CA ALA A 38 1.01 -1.89 5.27
C ALA A 38 1.44 -1.36 3.89
N VAL A 39 2.39 -2.06 3.27
CA VAL A 39 2.85 -1.84 1.89
C VAL A 39 2.95 -3.18 1.18
N LEU A 40 2.69 -3.20 -0.12
CA LEU A 40 2.81 -4.40 -0.94
C LEU A 40 4.26 -4.55 -1.42
N VAL A 41 4.85 -5.73 -1.28
CA VAL A 41 6.15 -6.03 -1.91
C VAL A 41 5.86 -6.62 -3.28
N MET A 42 6.40 -6.01 -4.34
CA MET A 42 6.24 -6.51 -5.71
C MET A 42 7.61 -6.75 -6.36
N GLU A 43 7.70 -7.80 -7.17
CA GLU A 43 8.79 -7.96 -8.11
C GLU A 43 8.52 -7.06 -9.33
N ASN A 44 9.54 -6.30 -9.75
CA ASN A 44 9.48 -5.45 -10.95
C ASN A 44 10.32 -6.06 -12.06
#